data_AF-A0A017TC17-F1
#
_entry.id   AF-A0A017TC17-F1
#
_cell.length_a   1.000
_cell.length_b   1.000
_cell.length_c   1.000
_cell.angle_alpha   90.00
_cell.angle_beta   90.00
_cell.angle_gamma   90.00
#
_symmetry.space_group_name_H-M   'P 1'
#
loop_
_entity.id
_entity.type
_entity.pdbx_description
1 polymer ?
#
loop_
_entity_poly.entity_id
_entity_poly.type
_entity_poly.pdbx_seq_one_letter_code
_entity_poly.pdbx_strand_id
1 'polypeptide(L)'
;MESPAPSPSVSSPPRPQILERLLQRLPFGQISLSAFLGAVLIVGTTFGFAWLADEVFENQFATADNAVLLWIHAHQGPRVDALMHAFTFLGGPLPITLLLTGAGLTLLARRHFSEAFGVALAGLGCALINSTLKHLFARARPSLFDSPFHLTSYSFPSGHAMGSTVGFGILAYLFCRRVQTPLGRAAAVSTALLTVIFVGLSRMYFGVHFPTDILGGYLAGALWLTLSIVILRSSEWWYARRARA
;
A
#
# COMPACT_ATOMS: atom_id res chain seq x y z
N MET A 1 -11.68 36.49 76.95
CA MET A 1 -11.93 36.28 75.51
C MET A 1 -10.91 35.25 75.03
N GLU A 2 -11.29 33.97 75.05
CA GLU A 2 -10.46 32.88 74.51
C GLU A 2 -10.71 32.74 73.01
N SER A 3 -9.62 32.64 72.24
CA SER A 3 -9.64 32.45 70.79
C SER A 3 -10.06 31.02 70.44
N PRO A 4 -10.90 30.77 69.42
CA PRO A 4 -11.31 29.41 69.09
C PRO A 4 -10.16 28.65 68.40
N ALA A 5 -10.04 27.36 68.72
CA ALA A 5 -9.03 26.46 68.17
C ALA A 5 -9.25 26.21 66.66
N PRO A 6 -8.17 26.02 65.87
CA PRO A 6 -8.28 25.81 64.43
C PRO A 6 -8.86 24.43 64.11
N SER A 7 -9.77 24.38 63.13
CA SER A 7 -10.39 23.15 62.65
C SER A 7 -9.39 22.22 61.94
N PRO A 8 -9.51 20.89 62.07
CA PRO A 8 -8.58 19.95 61.45
C PRO A 8 -8.67 19.98 59.92
N SER A 9 -7.52 20.08 59.26
CA SER A 9 -7.43 20.06 57.79
C SER A 9 -7.70 18.66 57.26
N VAL A 10 -8.78 18.52 56.47
CA VAL A 10 -9.09 17.28 55.76
C VAL A 10 -8.10 17.14 54.60
N SER A 11 -7.14 16.23 54.73
CA SER A 11 -6.23 15.87 53.63
C SER A 11 -7.01 15.11 52.57
N SER A 12 -7.07 15.66 51.35
CA SER A 12 -7.64 14.99 50.19
C SER A 12 -6.84 13.71 49.85
N PRO A 13 -7.50 12.61 49.44
CA PRO A 13 -6.80 11.38 49.11
C PRO A 13 -5.86 11.61 47.91
N PRO A 14 -4.67 10.98 47.90
CA PRO A 14 -3.71 11.15 46.82
C PRO A 14 -4.33 10.70 45.50
N ARG A 15 -4.41 11.60 44.52
CA ARG A 15 -4.84 11.27 43.16
C ARG A 15 -4.01 10.09 42.64
N PRO A 16 -4.60 9.10 41.95
CA PRO A 16 -3.87 7.93 41.47
C PRO A 16 -2.88 8.33 40.36
N GLN A 17 -1.66 8.68 40.77
CA GLN A 17 -0.56 9.14 39.89
C GLN A 17 -0.14 8.11 38.85
N ILE A 18 -0.46 6.83 39.07
CA ILE A 18 -0.10 5.73 38.18
C ILE A 18 -0.92 5.79 36.88
N LEU A 19 -2.22 6.08 36.97
CA LEU A 19 -3.08 6.18 35.78
C LEU A 19 -2.69 7.39 34.94
N GLU A 20 -2.40 8.55 35.54
CA GLU A 20 -1.90 9.73 34.81
C GLU A 20 -0.54 9.48 34.16
N ARG A 21 0.41 8.81 34.84
CA ARG A 21 1.71 8.45 34.25
C ARG A 21 1.59 7.42 33.12
N LEU A 22 0.63 6.50 33.20
CA LEU A 22 0.34 5.55 32.12
C LEU A 22 -0.32 6.25 30.94
N LEU A 23 -1.30 7.13 31.19
CA LEU A 23 -1.96 7.93 30.15
C LEU A 23 -1.01 8.94 29.49
N GLN A 24 -0.01 9.48 30.20
CA GLN A 24 1.05 10.32 29.64
C GLN A 24 2.10 9.52 28.84
N ARG A 25 2.23 8.22 29.08
CA ARG A 25 3.11 7.31 28.30
C ARG A 25 2.41 6.75 27.07
N LEU A 26 1.09 6.75 27.06
CA LEU A 26 0.29 6.32 25.92
C LEU A 26 0.09 7.54 25.00
N PRO A 27 0.41 7.45 23.70
CA PRO A 27 0.38 8.58 22.77
C PRO A 27 -1.06 8.98 22.36
N PHE A 28 -2.06 8.78 23.22
CA PHE A 28 -3.47 8.99 22.91
C PHE A 28 -3.84 10.48 22.71
N GLY A 29 -3.02 11.41 23.19
CA GLY A 29 -3.26 12.85 23.02
C GLY A 29 -2.83 13.43 21.66
N GLN A 30 -2.04 12.72 20.85
CA GLN A 30 -1.53 13.21 19.57
C GLN A 30 -1.33 12.08 18.56
N ILE A 31 -2.40 11.36 18.20
CA ILE A 31 -2.36 10.58 16.96
C ILE A 31 -2.15 11.59 15.84
N SER A 32 -0.93 11.64 15.28
CA SER A 32 -0.66 12.53 14.15
C SER A 32 -1.67 12.25 13.04
N LEU A 33 -2.11 13.27 12.30
CA LEU A 33 -3.03 13.11 11.18
C LEU A 33 -2.58 11.97 10.24
N SER A 34 -1.27 11.83 10.01
CA SER A 34 -0.70 10.76 9.20
C SER A 34 -0.91 9.34 9.77
N ALA A 35 -0.90 9.18 11.09
CA ALA A 35 -1.15 7.91 11.75
C ALA A 35 -2.64 7.55 11.70
N PHE A 36 -3.52 8.54 11.89
CA PHE A 36 -4.97 8.35 11.74
C PHE A 36 -5.32 7.96 10.29
N LEU A 37 -4.83 8.71 9.30
CA LEU A 37 -5.03 8.40 7.89
C LEU A 37 -4.47 7.03 7.52
N GLY A 38 -3.30 6.65 8.07
CA GLY A 38 -2.74 5.31 7.90
C GLY A 38 -3.66 4.22 8.44
N ALA A 39 -4.21 4.40 9.65
CA ALA A 39 -5.15 3.46 10.24
C ALA A 39 -6.45 3.34 9.42
N VAL A 40 -7.02 4.47 8.98
CA VAL A 40 -8.21 4.49 8.11
C VAL A 40 -7.94 3.75 6.80
N LEU A 41 -6.78 3.98 6.16
CA LEU A 41 -6.41 3.28 4.94
C LEU A 41 -6.24 1.78 5.17
N ILE A 42 -5.58 1.36 6.25
CA ILE A 42 -5.41 -0.07 6.59
C ILE A 42 -6.79 -0.73 6.77
N VAL A 43 -7.66 -0.13 7.57
CA VAL A 43 -9.01 -0.65 7.84
C VAL A 43 -9.82 -0.70 6.54
N GLY A 44 -9.89 0.41 5.82
CA GLY A 44 -10.68 0.51 4.59
C GLY A 44 -10.20 -0.42 3.48
N THR A 45 -8.89 -0.54 3.27
CA THR A 45 -8.34 -1.47 2.27
C THR A 45 -8.51 -2.93 2.66
N THR A 46 -8.44 -3.26 3.96
CA THR A 46 -8.70 -4.62 4.45
C THR A 46 -10.15 -5.01 4.23
N PHE A 47 -11.10 -4.18 4.69
CA PHE A 47 -12.54 -4.45 4.50
C PHE A 47 -12.92 -4.44 3.02
N GLY A 48 -12.41 -3.47 2.24
CA GLY A 48 -12.67 -3.40 0.81
C GLY A 48 -12.13 -4.61 0.05
N PHE A 49 -10.93 -5.09 0.40
CA PHE A 49 -10.37 -6.30 -0.22
C PHE A 49 -11.16 -7.54 0.17
N ALA A 50 -11.54 -7.69 1.45
CA ALA A 50 -12.31 -8.82 1.93
C ALA A 50 -13.69 -8.89 1.26
N TRP A 51 -14.41 -7.76 1.21
CA TRP A 51 -15.69 -7.66 0.51
C TRP A 51 -15.55 -7.97 -0.98
N LEU A 52 -14.58 -7.34 -1.67
CA LEU A 52 -14.37 -7.58 -3.10
C LEU A 52 -14.02 -9.05 -3.38
N ALA A 53 -13.20 -9.68 -2.53
CA ALA A 53 -12.86 -11.08 -2.68
C ALA A 53 -14.13 -11.95 -2.55
N ASP A 54 -14.92 -11.75 -1.50
CA ASP A 54 -16.17 -12.49 -1.26
C ASP A 54 -17.10 -12.47 -2.49
N GLU A 55 -17.39 -11.27 -2.99
CA GLU A 55 -18.24 -11.04 -4.18
C GLU A 55 -17.67 -11.66 -5.47
N VAL A 56 -16.34 -11.66 -5.62
CA VAL A 56 -15.66 -12.33 -6.75
C VAL A 56 -15.84 -13.85 -6.67
N PHE A 57 -15.80 -14.44 -5.46
CA PHE A 57 -15.98 -15.88 -5.25
C PHE A 57 -17.43 -16.32 -5.39
N GLU A 58 -18.38 -15.45 -5.07
CA GLU A 58 -19.79 -15.64 -5.36
C GLU A 58 -20.14 -15.39 -6.85
N ASN A 59 -19.14 -15.03 -7.67
CA ASN A 59 -19.26 -14.80 -9.10
C ASN A 59 -20.23 -13.66 -9.47
N GLN A 60 -20.48 -12.72 -8.55
CA GLN A 60 -21.44 -11.62 -8.74
C GLN A 60 -20.98 -10.63 -9.82
N PHE A 61 -19.67 -10.50 -10.03
CA PHE A 61 -19.10 -9.56 -10.99
C PHE A 61 -18.88 -10.12 -12.40
N ALA A 62 -19.16 -11.41 -12.65
CA ALA A 62 -18.77 -12.07 -13.91
C ALA A 62 -19.24 -11.34 -15.18
N THR A 63 -20.51 -10.89 -15.20
CA THR A 63 -21.08 -10.17 -16.34
C THR A 63 -20.41 -8.81 -16.55
N ALA A 64 -20.20 -8.06 -15.46
CA ALA A 64 -19.56 -6.74 -15.52
C ALA A 64 -18.08 -6.84 -15.93
N ASP A 65 -17.36 -7.79 -15.33
CA ASP A 65 -15.95 -8.09 -15.65
C ASP A 65 -15.79 -8.41 -17.14
N ASN A 66 -16.63 -9.32 -17.67
CA ASN A 66 -16.58 -9.70 -19.08
C ASN A 66 -16.98 -8.54 -20.02
N ALA A 67 -18.02 -7.77 -19.67
CA ALA A 67 -18.47 -6.65 -20.48
C ALA A 67 -17.37 -5.58 -20.63
N VAL A 68 -16.66 -5.26 -19.55
CA VAL A 68 -15.53 -4.31 -19.60
C VAL A 68 -14.41 -4.85 -20.47
N LEU A 69 -14.03 -6.12 -20.33
CA LEU A 69 -12.97 -6.72 -21.15
C LEU A 69 -13.31 -6.73 -22.64
N LEU A 70 -14.54 -7.11 -22.99
CA LEU A 70 -15.01 -7.11 -24.38
C LEU A 70 -15.05 -5.69 -24.96
N TRP A 71 -15.48 -4.70 -24.16
CA TRP A 71 -15.45 -3.30 -24.58
C TRP A 71 -14.01 -2.83 -24.84
N ILE A 72 -13.06 -3.13 -23.96
CA ILE A 72 -11.65 -2.76 -24.16
C ILE A 72 -11.11 -3.42 -25.43
N HIS A 73 -11.39 -4.71 -25.63
CA HIS A 73 -10.94 -5.46 -26.81
C HIS A 73 -11.48 -4.86 -28.13
N ALA A 74 -12.74 -4.40 -28.14
CA ALA A 74 -13.34 -3.76 -29.30
C ALA A 74 -12.70 -2.41 -29.67
N HIS A 75 -11.94 -1.77 -28.76
CA HIS A 75 -11.30 -0.47 -28.96
C HIS A 75 -9.77 -0.56 -29.05
N GLN A 76 -9.24 -1.74 -29.41
CA GLN A 76 -7.81 -1.93 -29.61
C GLN A 76 -7.30 -1.24 -30.89
N GLY A 77 -6.00 -0.97 -30.93
CA GLY A 77 -5.35 -0.49 -32.14
C GLY A 77 -3.85 -0.25 -31.97
N PRO A 78 -3.07 -0.16 -33.07
CA PRO A 78 -1.61 -0.27 -33.02
C PRO A 78 -0.90 0.72 -32.08
N ARG A 79 -1.41 1.96 -31.99
CA ARG A 79 -0.85 2.98 -31.09
C ARG A 79 -1.15 2.68 -29.62
N VAL A 80 -2.35 2.20 -29.34
CA VAL A 80 -2.77 1.82 -27.99
C VAL A 80 -2.07 0.54 -27.57
N ASP A 81 -1.88 -0.43 -28.48
CA ASP A 81 -1.10 -1.65 -28.26
C ASP A 81 0.31 -1.32 -27.76
N ALA A 82 1.04 -0.47 -28.49
CA ALA A 82 2.39 -0.06 -28.12
C ALA A 82 2.43 0.62 -26.73
N LEU A 83 1.46 1.49 -26.45
CA LEU A 83 1.35 2.15 -25.16
C LEU A 83 1.08 1.16 -24.02
N MET A 84 0.14 0.23 -24.21
CA MET A 84 -0.20 -0.78 -23.22
C MET A 84 0.95 -1.78 -23.02
N HIS A 85 1.71 -2.10 -24.07
CA HIS A 85 2.94 -2.88 -23.96
C HIS A 85 3.99 -2.18 -23.09
N ALA A 86 4.17 -0.87 -23.25
CA ALA A 86 5.11 -0.09 -22.43
C ALA A 86 4.70 -0.11 -20.95
N PHE A 87 3.42 0.13 -20.65
CA PHE A 87 2.94 0.11 -19.27
C PHE A 87 2.95 -1.29 -18.66
N THR A 88 2.59 -2.32 -19.41
CA THR A 88 2.66 -3.67 -18.85
C THR A 88 4.10 -4.10 -18.58
N PHE A 89 5.05 -3.69 -19.43
CA PHE A 89 6.47 -3.92 -19.17
C PHE A 89 6.89 -3.20 -17.89
N LEU A 90 6.59 -1.90 -17.79
CA LEU A 90 6.97 -1.07 -16.65
C LEU A 90 6.43 -1.58 -15.31
N GLY A 91 5.19 -2.10 -15.30
CA GLY A 91 4.57 -2.73 -14.13
C GLY A 91 4.92 -4.20 -13.93
N GLY A 92 5.80 -4.76 -14.76
CA GLY A 92 6.19 -6.16 -14.72
C GLY A 92 7.10 -6.49 -13.54
N PRO A 93 7.18 -7.77 -13.12
CA PRO A 93 8.00 -8.19 -11.98
C PRO A 93 9.48 -7.82 -12.13
N LEU A 94 10.05 -7.98 -13.33
CA LEU A 94 11.47 -7.71 -13.56
C LEU A 94 11.79 -6.20 -13.47
N PRO A 95 11.13 -5.28 -14.20
CA PRO A 95 11.42 -3.85 -14.07
C PRO A 95 11.20 -3.31 -12.65
N ILE A 96 10.12 -3.71 -11.97
CA ILE A 96 9.88 -3.32 -10.58
C ILE A 96 10.99 -3.84 -9.65
N THR A 97 11.40 -5.11 -9.79
CA THR A 97 12.46 -5.69 -8.96
C THR A 97 13.79 -4.97 -9.17
N LEU A 98 14.17 -4.70 -10.42
CA LEU A 98 15.39 -3.96 -10.75
C LEU A 98 15.35 -2.54 -10.19
N LEU A 99 14.20 -1.84 -10.33
CA LEU A 99 14.02 -0.50 -9.82
C LEU A 99 14.13 -0.44 -8.29
N LEU A 100 13.45 -1.34 -7.57
CA LEU A 100 13.51 -1.39 -6.10
C LEU A 100 14.88 -1.85 -5.60
N THR A 101 15.53 -2.78 -6.29
CA THR A 101 16.90 -3.20 -5.95
C THR A 101 17.88 -2.05 -6.15
N GLY A 102 17.83 -1.35 -7.28
CA GLY A 102 18.67 -0.19 -7.54
C GLY A 102 18.47 0.94 -6.52
N ALA A 103 17.21 1.23 -6.16
CA ALA A 103 16.88 2.17 -5.10
C ALA A 103 17.43 1.72 -3.75
N GLY A 104 17.22 0.45 -3.37
CA GLY A 104 17.72 -0.14 -2.13
C GLY A 104 19.25 -0.08 -2.03
N LEU A 105 19.97 -0.48 -3.08
CA LEU A 105 21.44 -0.42 -3.15
C LEU A 105 21.95 1.03 -3.06
N THR A 106 21.28 1.96 -3.72
CA THR A 106 21.63 3.40 -3.63
C THR A 106 21.44 3.92 -2.21
N LEU A 107 20.37 3.53 -1.53
CA LEU A 107 20.10 3.91 -0.15
C LEU A 107 21.12 3.30 0.81
N LEU A 108 21.52 2.04 0.61
CA LEU A 108 22.59 1.38 1.37
C LEU A 108 23.94 2.08 1.18
N ALA A 109 24.31 2.41 -0.06
CA ALA A 109 25.54 3.14 -0.37
C ALA A 109 25.58 4.52 0.31
N ARG A 110 24.41 5.17 0.47
CA ARG A 110 24.25 6.44 1.19
C ARG A 110 24.00 6.29 2.69
N ARG A 111 24.12 5.07 3.24
CA ARG A 111 23.90 4.75 4.66
C ARG A 111 22.48 5.05 5.18
N HIS A 112 21.49 5.11 4.30
CA HIS A 112 20.07 5.21 4.65
C HIS A 112 19.47 3.83 4.94
N PHE A 113 19.99 3.13 5.95
CA PHE A 113 19.66 1.72 6.22
C PHE A 113 18.18 1.47 6.48
N SER A 114 17.50 2.35 7.23
CA SER A 114 16.07 2.21 7.49
C SER A 114 15.24 2.25 6.21
N GLU A 115 15.54 3.20 5.31
CA GLU A 115 14.82 3.32 4.04
C GLU A 115 15.12 2.16 3.10
N ALA A 116 16.38 1.70 3.04
CA ALA A 116 16.74 0.51 2.28
C ALA A 116 15.98 -0.73 2.77
N PHE A 117 15.87 -0.90 4.10
CA PHE A 117 15.03 -1.94 4.69
C PHE A 117 13.55 -1.78 4.31
N GLY A 118 13.02 -0.55 4.36
CA GLY A 118 11.63 -0.27 3.96
C GLY A 118 11.34 -0.63 2.50
N VAL A 119 12.27 -0.34 1.58
CA VAL A 119 12.17 -0.73 0.16
C VAL A 119 12.20 -2.25 -0.01
N ALA A 120 13.12 -2.92 0.67
CA ALA A 120 13.23 -4.38 0.63
C ALA A 120 11.97 -5.06 1.20
N LEU A 121 11.47 -4.57 2.34
CA LEU A 121 10.23 -5.04 2.97
C LEU A 121 9.04 -4.87 2.03
N ALA A 122 8.89 -3.69 1.43
CA ALA A 122 7.83 -3.40 0.49
C ALA A 122 7.86 -4.37 -0.70
N GLY A 123 9.00 -4.50 -1.38
CA GLY A 123 9.15 -5.36 -2.56
C GLY A 123 8.99 -6.85 -2.27
N LEU A 124 9.76 -7.39 -1.32
CA LEU A 124 9.75 -8.82 -0.99
C LEU A 124 8.40 -9.25 -0.39
N GLY A 125 7.84 -8.44 0.51
CA GLY A 125 6.53 -8.70 1.09
C GLY A 125 5.43 -8.68 0.05
N CYS A 126 5.48 -7.76 -0.91
CA CYS A 126 4.51 -7.71 -2.01
C CYS A 126 4.52 -8.99 -2.84
N ALA A 127 5.71 -9.48 -3.22
CA ALA A 127 5.86 -10.71 -3.99
C ALA A 127 5.31 -11.93 -3.21
N LEU A 128 5.65 -12.05 -1.93
CA LEU A 128 5.19 -13.13 -1.07
C LEU A 128 3.67 -13.09 -0.89
N ILE A 129 3.11 -11.94 -0.50
CA ILE A 129 1.68 -11.79 -0.26
C ILE A 129 0.89 -12.05 -1.55
N ASN A 130 1.32 -11.49 -2.69
CA ASN A 130 0.61 -11.73 -3.95
C ASN A 130 0.60 -13.21 -4.34
N SER A 131 1.75 -13.90 -4.18
CA SER A 131 1.84 -15.33 -4.42
C SER A 131 0.90 -16.11 -3.50
N THR A 132 0.90 -15.83 -2.21
CA THR A 132 0.03 -16.49 -1.23
C THR A 132 -1.45 -16.26 -1.56
N LEU A 133 -1.87 -15.02 -1.82
CA LEU A 133 -3.25 -14.71 -2.17
C LEU A 133 -3.68 -15.42 -3.45
N LYS A 134 -2.81 -15.49 -4.46
CA LYS A 134 -3.10 -16.22 -5.71
C LYS A 134 -3.37 -17.70 -5.48
N HIS A 135 -2.59 -18.36 -4.63
CA HIS A 135 -2.80 -19.78 -4.32
C HIS A 135 -3.99 -20.01 -3.40
N LEU A 136 -4.28 -19.06 -2.50
CA LEU A 136 -5.44 -19.12 -1.62
C LEU A 136 -6.76 -19.03 -2.42
N PHE A 137 -6.80 -18.12 -3.38
CA PHE A 137 -8.01 -17.80 -4.14
C PHE A 137 -8.14 -18.63 -5.43
N ALA A 138 -7.04 -19.00 -6.08
CA ALA A 138 -7.03 -19.91 -7.23
C ALA A 138 -7.97 -19.52 -8.40
N ARG A 139 -8.32 -18.24 -8.55
CA ARG A 139 -9.23 -17.77 -9.62
C ARG A 139 -8.62 -18.00 -11.01
N ALA A 140 -9.38 -18.60 -11.91
CA ALA A 140 -9.01 -18.75 -13.31
C ALA A 140 -8.88 -17.38 -14.01
N ARG A 141 -8.05 -17.31 -15.06
CA ARG A 141 -7.89 -16.09 -15.88
C ARG A 141 -9.02 -15.95 -16.91
N PRO A 142 -9.25 -14.74 -17.44
CA PRO A 142 -10.13 -14.57 -18.59
C PRO A 142 -9.63 -15.37 -19.79
N SER A 143 -10.57 -15.90 -20.58
CA SER A 143 -10.30 -16.62 -21.83
C SER A 143 -11.26 -16.16 -22.94
N LEU A 144 -11.61 -14.87 -22.95
CA LEU A 144 -12.60 -14.28 -23.86
C LEU A 144 -12.04 -14.04 -25.27
N PHE A 145 -10.72 -13.84 -25.38
CA PHE A 145 -9.99 -13.60 -26.63
C PHE A 145 -8.52 -14.00 -26.45
N ASP A 146 -7.80 -14.20 -27.55
CA ASP A 146 -6.40 -14.61 -27.52
C ASP A 146 -5.51 -13.51 -26.94
N SER A 147 -4.70 -13.90 -25.95
CA SER A 147 -3.73 -13.01 -25.31
C SER A 147 -2.33 -13.26 -25.87
N PRO A 148 -1.50 -12.22 -26.10
CA PRO A 148 -0.10 -12.40 -26.43
C PRO A 148 0.75 -12.92 -25.26
N PHE A 149 0.16 -13.05 -24.06
CA PHE A 149 0.85 -13.52 -22.86
C PHE A 149 0.33 -14.89 -22.42
N HIS A 150 1.19 -15.91 -22.47
CA HIS A 150 0.90 -17.23 -21.90
C HIS A 150 1.28 -17.27 -20.42
N LEU A 151 0.28 -17.28 -19.54
CA LEU A 151 0.47 -17.24 -18.08
C LEU A 151 -0.15 -18.48 -17.43
N THR A 152 0.65 -19.19 -16.63
CA THR A 152 0.24 -20.40 -15.89
C THR A 152 -0.20 -20.14 -14.46
N SER A 153 -0.11 -18.90 -13.99
CA SER A 153 -0.52 -18.49 -12.63
C SER A 153 -1.98 -18.04 -12.56
N TYR A 154 -2.58 -18.12 -11.37
CA TYR A 154 -3.95 -17.62 -11.09
C TYR A 154 -4.14 -16.13 -11.34
N SER A 155 -5.39 -15.70 -11.50
CA SER A 155 -5.75 -14.32 -11.84
C SER A 155 -5.81 -13.39 -10.63
N PHE A 156 -6.52 -13.78 -9.57
CA PHE A 156 -6.82 -12.90 -8.44
C PHE A 156 -5.80 -13.01 -7.30
N PRO A 157 -5.34 -11.89 -6.72
CA PRO A 157 -5.37 -10.53 -7.26
C PRO A 157 -4.24 -10.30 -8.29
N SER A 158 -4.37 -9.26 -9.12
CA SER A 158 -3.37 -8.91 -10.13
C SER A 158 -2.04 -8.51 -9.52
N GLY A 159 -0.98 -9.27 -9.84
CA GLY A 159 0.38 -9.01 -9.37
C GLY A 159 1.02 -7.76 -9.99
N HIS A 160 0.67 -7.40 -11.23
CA HIS A 160 1.15 -6.15 -11.84
C HIS A 160 0.51 -4.93 -11.15
N ALA A 161 -0.79 -4.99 -10.87
CA ALA A 161 -1.49 -3.93 -10.13
C ALA A 161 -0.96 -3.77 -8.71
N MET A 162 -0.81 -4.89 -7.98
CA MET A 162 -0.26 -4.87 -6.61
C MET A 162 1.21 -4.41 -6.59
N GLY A 163 2.04 -4.99 -7.46
CA GLY A 163 3.47 -4.68 -7.54
C GLY A 163 3.76 -3.24 -7.97
N SER A 164 3.01 -2.70 -8.94
CA SER A 164 3.13 -1.29 -9.32
C SER A 164 2.68 -0.36 -8.19
N THR A 165 1.57 -0.67 -7.51
CA THR A 165 1.07 0.14 -6.37
C THR A 165 2.13 0.25 -5.28
N VAL A 166 2.71 -0.89 -4.88
CA VAL A 166 3.75 -0.93 -3.85
C VAL A 166 5.05 -0.30 -4.35
N GLY A 167 5.50 -0.66 -5.55
CA GLY A 167 6.79 -0.26 -6.10
C GLY A 167 6.88 1.23 -6.42
N PHE A 168 5.95 1.77 -7.21
CA PHE A 168 5.92 3.21 -7.48
C PHE A 168 5.50 4.01 -6.25
N GLY A 169 4.62 3.47 -5.41
CA GLY A 169 4.18 4.12 -4.18
C GLY A 169 5.31 4.34 -3.18
N ILE A 170 6.15 3.32 -2.91
CA ILE A 170 7.25 3.48 -1.96
C ILE A 170 8.32 4.46 -2.47
N LEU A 171 8.57 4.47 -3.79
CA LEU A 171 9.50 5.41 -4.41
C LEU A 171 8.96 6.84 -4.37
N ALA A 172 7.68 7.04 -4.68
CA ALA A 172 7.03 8.35 -4.57
C ALA A 172 7.05 8.85 -3.12
N TYR A 173 6.81 7.98 -2.14
CA TYR A 173 6.93 8.32 -0.72
C TYR A 173 8.35 8.79 -0.37
N LEU A 174 9.38 8.03 -0.73
CA LEU A 174 10.79 8.38 -0.45
C LEU A 174 11.25 9.64 -1.18
N PHE A 175 10.72 9.89 -2.37
CA PHE A 175 10.94 11.13 -3.13
C PHE A 175 10.31 12.33 -2.42
N CYS A 176 9.05 12.20 -1.97
CA CYS A 176 8.34 13.26 -1.25
C CYS A 176 8.98 13.63 0.09
N ARG A 177 9.73 12.70 0.72
CA ARG A 177 10.53 13.00 1.92
C ARG A 177 11.70 13.95 1.63
N ARG A 178 12.24 13.91 0.41
CA ARG A 178 13.42 14.69 0.00
C ARG A 178 13.03 16.00 -0.69
N VAL A 179 11.91 16.01 -1.42
CA VAL A 179 11.40 17.20 -2.10
C VAL A 179 10.50 18.02 -1.19
N GLN A 180 10.78 19.32 -1.07
CA GLN A 180 10.05 20.25 -0.21
C GLN A 180 8.96 21.04 -0.96
N THR A 181 9.02 21.10 -2.29
CA THR A 181 8.04 21.88 -3.07
C THR A 181 6.71 21.12 -3.20
N PRO A 182 5.55 21.80 -3.00
CA PRO A 182 4.24 21.19 -3.20
C PRO A 182 4.07 20.62 -4.62
N LEU A 183 4.55 21.35 -5.63
CA LEU A 183 4.48 20.93 -7.03
C LEU A 183 5.29 19.65 -7.28
N GLY A 184 6.51 19.52 -6.73
CA GLY A 184 7.32 18.32 -6.92
C GLY A 184 6.72 17.10 -6.24
N ARG A 185 6.09 17.28 -5.07
CA ARG A 185 5.35 16.21 -4.38
C ARG A 185 4.10 15.79 -5.17
N ALA A 186 3.32 16.76 -5.65
CA ALA A 186 2.15 16.51 -6.48
C ALA A 186 2.53 15.78 -7.77
N ALA A 187 3.59 16.21 -8.46
CA ALA A 187 4.08 15.56 -9.66
C ALA A 187 4.50 14.11 -9.41
N ALA A 188 5.23 13.83 -8.32
CA ALA A 188 5.65 12.47 -7.97
C ALA A 188 4.46 11.55 -7.68
N VAL A 189 3.50 12.01 -6.87
CA VAL A 189 2.30 11.24 -6.53
C VAL A 189 1.42 11.01 -7.77
N SER A 190 1.17 12.05 -8.57
CA SER A 190 0.38 11.95 -9.79
C SER A 190 1.03 11.01 -10.81
N THR A 191 2.35 11.07 -10.97
CA THR A 191 3.08 10.18 -11.88
C THR A 191 2.94 8.73 -11.43
N ALA A 192 3.19 8.44 -10.15
CA ALA A 192 3.04 7.10 -9.60
C ALA A 192 1.60 6.58 -9.77
N LEU A 193 0.60 7.40 -9.43
CA LEU A 193 -0.81 7.02 -9.54
C LEU A 193 -1.20 6.73 -11.00
N LEU A 194 -0.85 7.62 -11.94
CA LEU A 194 -1.14 7.42 -13.35
C LEU A 194 -0.45 6.15 -13.87
N THR A 195 0.83 5.93 -13.54
CA THR A 195 1.53 4.70 -13.92
C THR A 195 0.81 3.46 -13.39
N VAL A 196 0.40 3.44 -12.12
CA VAL A 196 -0.33 2.31 -11.51
C VAL A 196 -1.66 2.05 -12.21
N ILE A 197 -2.41 3.11 -12.55
CA ILE A 197 -3.68 3.01 -13.29
C ILE A 197 -3.43 2.41 -14.68
N PHE A 198 -2.48 2.96 -15.44
CA PHE A 198 -2.18 2.47 -16.79
C PHE A 198 -1.59 1.06 -16.81
N VAL A 199 -0.82 0.67 -15.78
CA VAL A 199 -0.39 -0.72 -15.59
C VAL A 199 -1.62 -1.62 -15.44
N GLY A 200 -2.60 -1.26 -14.61
CA GLY A 200 -3.82 -2.05 -14.46
C GLY A 200 -4.64 -2.14 -15.75
N LEU A 201 -4.85 -1.00 -16.42
CA LEU A 201 -5.53 -0.93 -17.72
C LEU A 201 -4.85 -1.84 -18.76
N SER A 202 -3.52 -1.84 -18.82
CA SER A 202 -2.77 -2.70 -19.76
C SER A 202 -3.06 -4.18 -19.56
N ARG A 203 -3.30 -4.63 -18.32
CA ARG A 203 -3.58 -6.04 -18.04
C ARG A 203 -4.99 -6.45 -18.46
N MET A 204 -5.95 -5.55 -18.31
CA MET A 204 -7.30 -5.74 -18.87
C MET A 204 -7.26 -5.70 -20.40
N TYR A 205 -6.47 -4.79 -20.97
CA TYR A 205 -6.29 -4.66 -22.41
C TYR A 205 -5.79 -5.93 -23.07
N PHE A 206 -4.83 -6.62 -22.44
CA PHE A 206 -4.33 -7.91 -22.93
C PHE A 206 -5.17 -9.12 -22.48
N GLY A 207 -6.33 -8.89 -21.84
CA GLY A 207 -7.26 -9.96 -21.45
C GLY A 207 -6.73 -10.92 -20.40
N VAL A 208 -5.68 -10.57 -19.66
CA VAL A 208 -5.06 -11.50 -18.70
C VAL A 208 -5.64 -11.39 -17.28
N HIS A 209 -6.40 -10.33 -17.00
CA HIS A 209 -6.96 -10.04 -15.69
C HIS A 209 -8.32 -9.35 -15.86
N PHE A 210 -9.26 -9.70 -14.99
CA PHE A 210 -10.54 -9.03 -14.86
C PHE A 210 -10.40 -7.67 -14.14
N PRO A 211 -11.32 -6.71 -14.35
CA PRO A 211 -11.38 -5.47 -13.58
C PRO A 211 -11.30 -5.68 -12.06
N THR A 212 -12.02 -6.67 -11.53
CA THR A 212 -11.97 -7.02 -10.10
C THR A 212 -10.61 -7.54 -9.64
N ASP A 213 -9.84 -8.24 -10.49
CA ASP A 213 -8.45 -8.65 -10.16
C ASP A 213 -7.54 -7.43 -9.99
N ILE A 214 -7.76 -6.39 -10.80
CA ILE A 214 -7.01 -5.14 -10.77
C ILE A 214 -7.35 -4.34 -9.51
N LEU A 215 -8.64 -4.19 -9.20
CA LEU A 215 -9.10 -3.57 -7.96
C LEU A 215 -8.57 -4.30 -6.73
N GLY A 216 -8.63 -5.64 -6.70
CA GLY A 216 -8.06 -6.45 -5.63
C GLY A 216 -6.56 -6.24 -5.49
N GLY A 217 -5.84 -6.13 -6.62
CA GLY A 217 -4.41 -5.81 -6.64
C GLY A 217 -4.11 -4.42 -6.05
N TYR A 218 -4.90 -3.40 -6.38
CA TYR A 218 -4.76 -2.06 -5.81
C TYR A 218 -5.06 -2.01 -4.32
N LEU A 219 -6.12 -2.68 -3.86
CA LEU A 219 -6.48 -2.72 -2.44
C LEU A 219 -5.41 -3.45 -1.60
N ALA A 220 -5.01 -4.65 -2.03
CA ALA A 220 -3.94 -5.39 -1.36
C ALA A 220 -2.59 -4.66 -1.42
N GLY A 221 -2.29 -4.00 -2.55
CA GLY A 221 -1.08 -3.20 -2.73
C GLY A 221 -1.06 -1.97 -1.83
N ALA A 222 -2.18 -1.23 -1.75
CA ALA A 222 -2.32 -0.05 -0.90
C ALA A 222 -2.23 -0.42 0.60
N LEU A 223 -2.86 -1.54 1.00
CA LEU A 223 -2.72 -2.08 2.35
C LEU A 223 -1.25 -2.36 2.68
N TRP A 224 -0.57 -3.13 1.84
CA TRP A 224 0.82 -3.51 2.09
C TRP A 224 1.78 -2.32 2.04
N LEU A 225 1.58 -1.38 1.11
CA LEU A 225 2.35 -0.15 1.03
C LEU A 225 2.19 0.68 2.32
N THR A 226 0.95 0.83 2.80
CA THR A 226 0.67 1.60 4.02
C THR A 226 1.34 0.93 5.23
N LEU A 227 1.22 -0.39 5.36
CA LEU A 227 1.90 -1.14 6.42
C LEU A 227 3.42 -0.99 6.34
N SER A 228 4.00 -1.08 5.14
CA SER A 228 5.44 -0.91 4.91
C SER A 228 5.92 0.48 5.34
N ILE A 229 5.17 1.54 5.01
CA ILE A 229 5.47 2.91 5.43
C ILE A 229 5.34 3.08 6.94
N VAL A 230 4.30 2.51 7.56
CA VAL A 230 4.12 2.54 9.02
C VAL A 230 5.30 1.85 9.71
N ILE A 231 5.66 0.64 9.27
CA ILE A 231 6.80 -0.12 9.82
C ILE A 231 8.11 0.66 9.67
N LEU A 232 8.35 1.26 8.51
CA LEU A 232 9.52 2.11 8.25
C LEU A 232 9.57 3.30 9.23
N ARG A 233 8.47 4.03 9.39
CA ARG A 233 8.44 5.20 10.29
C ARG A 233 8.58 4.79 11.76
N SER A 234 7.96 3.69 12.15
CA SER A 234 8.07 3.13 13.49
C SER A 234 9.49 2.67 13.81
N SER A 235 10.20 2.04 12.85
CA SER A 235 11.59 1.63 13.05
C SER A 235 12.52 2.84 13.21
N GLU A 236 12.37 3.87 12.36
CA GLU A 236 13.12 5.13 12.47
C GLU A 236 12.91 5.81 13.83
N TRP A 237 11.66 5.89 14.29
CA TRP A 237 11.33 6.45 15.61
C TRP A 237 11.97 5.67 16.75
N TRP A 238 11.92 4.33 16.69
CA TRP A 238 12.50 3.46 17.71
C TRP A 238 14.03 3.64 17.81
N TYR A 239 14.73 3.65 16.66
CA TYR A 239 16.18 3.88 16.65
C TYR A 239 16.55 5.28 17.15
N ALA A 240 15.82 6.31 16.74
CA ALA A 240 16.06 7.68 17.22
C ALA A 240 15.77 7.85 18.72
N ARG A 241 14.84 7.07 19.29
CA ARG A 241 14.56 7.07 20.72
C ARG A 241 15.68 6.37 21.51
N ARG A 242 16.17 5.23 21.03
CA ARG A 242 17.29 4.51 21.67
C ARG A 242 18.59 5.31 21.64
N ALA A 243 18.86 6.05 20.59
CA ALA A 243 20.06 6.91 20.51
C ALA A 243 20.04 8.11 21.48
N ARG A 244 18.89 8.42 22.10
CA ARG A 244 18.70 9.51 23.05
C ARG A 244 18.64 9.06 24.51
N ALA A 245 18.62 7.76 24.77
CA ALA A 245 18.59 7.15 26.09
C ALA A 245 20.00 6.68 26.49
#